data_AF-Q0SC18-F1
#
_entry.id   AF-Q0SC18-F1
#
_cell.length_a   1.000
_cell.length_b   1.000
_cell.length_c   1.000
_cell.angle_alpha   90.00
_cell.angle_beta   90.00
_cell.angle_gamma   90.00
#
_symmetry.space_group_name_H-M   'P 1'
#
loop_
_entity.id
_entity.type
_entity.pdbx_description
1 polymer ?
#
loop_
_entity_poly.entity_id
_entity_poly.type
_entity_poly.pdbx_seq_one_letter_code
_entity_poly.pdbx_strand_id
1 'polypeptide(L)'
;MSDHRSAAPDTATGARRWWARAAFALAILAVAVPLISAGLLSTVGSLLVGIGGVTVLVAALYWFLASRGVLRWISLTIAMLSPIVVLVLFIRAHLLAEVVASIVLALLTVPCARAALRGRISDTAVREVPAPPVRHPVLIMNPHSGGGKVAKFDLRRKAEELGAEVVLLEGPGTVDVTNLARHAVEAGADLLGVAGGDGTQALVAGVAAENNLPFLVISAGTRNHFAMDLGLDRTDPSRCLDALRDGVELAVDLGRINGRPFVNNASFGVYAEVVRSPAYRDDKAGTVLGMLPDLLAGQAGASLVAEIGDVTVRNPQQCW
;
A
#
# COMPACT_ATOMS: atom_id res chain seq x y z
N MET A 1 -7.52 -39.13 25.49
CA MET A 1 -8.76 -38.38 25.71
C MET A 1 -8.82 -37.32 24.64
N SER A 2 -9.59 -37.57 23.58
CA SER A 2 -9.67 -36.76 22.37
C SER A 2 -10.48 -35.49 22.64
N ASP A 3 -9.82 -34.34 22.61
CA ASP A 3 -10.44 -33.04 22.82
C ASP A 3 -11.14 -32.58 21.53
N HIS A 4 -12.43 -32.91 21.40
CA HIS A 4 -13.31 -32.33 20.40
C HIS A 4 -13.56 -30.85 20.75
N ARG A 5 -12.67 -29.96 20.30
CA ARG A 5 -13.01 -28.54 20.20
C ARG A 5 -14.10 -28.39 19.14
N SER A 6 -15.32 -28.16 19.61
CA SER A 6 -16.46 -27.69 18.83
C SER A 6 -16.08 -26.43 18.06
N ALA A 7 -15.92 -26.56 16.74
CA ALA A 7 -15.84 -25.42 15.85
C ALA A 7 -17.17 -24.66 15.96
N ALA A 8 -17.13 -23.47 16.57
CA ALA A 8 -18.27 -22.55 16.53
C ALA A 8 -18.66 -22.32 15.05
N PRO A 9 -19.96 -22.34 14.69
CA PRO A 9 -20.37 -22.11 13.32
C PRO A 9 -19.84 -20.73 12.88
N ASP A 10 -19.06 -20.74 11.81
CA ASP A 10 -18.34 -19.62 11.25
C ASP A 10 -19.31 -18.52 10.77
N THR A 11 -19.83 -17.70 11.70
CA THR A 11 -20.81 -16.63 11.45
C THR A 11 -20.30 -15.65 10.39
N ALA A 12 -18.98 -15.48 10.32
CA ALA A 12 -18.28 -14.71 9.31
C ALA A 12 -18.48 -15.26 7.88
N THR A 13 -18.51 -16.59 7.69
CA THR A 13 -18.75 -17.20 6.37
C THR A 13 -20.21 -17.06 5.93
N GLY A 14 -21.15 -17.11 6.89
CA GLY A 14 -22.57 -16.89 6.64
C GLY A 14 -22.86 -15.48 6.14
N ALA A 15 -22.35 -14.47 6.84
CA ALA A 15 -22.51 -13.06 6.44
C ALA A 15 -21.87 -12.77 5.06
N ARG A 16 -20.69 -13.33 4.77
CA ARG A 16 -20.02 -13.17 3.47
C ARG A 16 -20.82 -13.73 2.29
N ARG A 17 -21.45 -14.90 2.46
CA ARG A 17 -22.30 -15.50 1.43
C ARG A 17 -23.51 -14.61 1.11
N TRP A 18 -24.08 -13.94 2.10
CA TRP A 18 -25.17 -12.99 1.89
C TRP A 18 -24.71 -11.72 1.16
N TRP A 19 -23.55 -11.17 1.49
CA TRP A 19 -22.98 -10.03 0.75
C TRP A 19 -22.65 -10.38 -0.71
N ALA A 20 -22.12 -11.58 -0.97
CA ALA A 20 -21.88 -12.04 -2.33
C ALA A 20 -23.19 -12.19 -3.12
N ARG A 21 -24.22 -12.80 -2.53
CA ARG A 21 -25.56 -12.92 -3.13
C ARG A 21 -26.20 -11.57 -3.41
N ALA A 22 -26.09 -10.63 -2.47
CA ALA A 22 -26.58 -9.26 -2.64
C ALA A 22 -25.86 -8.54 -3.79
N ALA A 23 -24.53 -8.70 -3.90
CA ALA A 23 -23.77 -8.13 -5.02
C ALA A 23 -24.21 -8.70 -6.38
N PHE A 24 -24.41 -10.02 -6.48
CA PHE A 24 -24.93 -10.63 -7.72
C PHE A 24 -26.34 -10.17 -8.07
N ALA A 25 -27.24 -10.09 -7.08
CA ALA A 25 -28.61 -9.62 -7.30
C ALA A 25 -28.64 -8.16 -7.80
N LEU A 26 -27.84 -7.28 -7.19
CA LEU A 26 -27.72 -5.88 -7.61
C LEU A 26 -27.14 -5.75 -9.02
N ALA A 27 -26.13 -6.55 -9.37
CA ALA A 27 -25.55 -6.56 -10.71
C ALA A 27 -26.56 -7.03 -11.78
N ILE A 28 -27.34 -8.07 -11.48
CA ILE A 28 -28.40 -8.55 -12.38
C ILE A 28 -29.48 -7.47 -12.56
N LEU A 29 -29.92 -6.83 -11.47
CA LEU A 29 -30.91 -5.76 -11.53
C LEU A 29 -30.42 -4.53 -12.31
N ALA A 30 -29.14 -4.18 -12.20
CA ALA A 30 -28.55 -3.06 -12.94
C ALA A 30 -28.66 -3.24 -14.47
N VAL A 31 -28.69 -4.48 -14.96
CA VAL A 31 -28.86 -4.81 -16.38
C VAL A 31 -30.33 -5.08 -16.74
N ALA A 32 -31.05 -5.79 -15.88
CA ALA A 32 -32.43 -6.20 -16.14
C ALA A 32 -33.40 -5.01 -16.14
N VAL A 33 -33.22 -4.03 -15.25
CA VAL A 33 -34.10 -2.85 -15.16
C VAL A 33 -34.18 -2.09 -16.49
N PRO A 34 -33.07 -1.59 -17.08
CA PRO A 34 -33.13 -0.86 -18.34
C PRO A 34 -33.56 -1.75 -19.53
N LEU A 35 -33.26 -3.05 -19.49
CA LEU A 35 -33.65 -3.99 -20.54
C LEU A 35 -35.17 -4.21 -20.58
N ILE A 36 -35.80 -4.29 -19.41
CA ILE A 36 -37.25 -4.50 -19.26
C ILE A 36 -38.01 -3.19 -19.51
N SER A 37 -37.48 -2.04 -19.08
CA SER A 37 -38.20 -0.76 -19.14
C SER A 37 -38.07 -0.02 -20.48
N ALA A 38 -36.89 0.05 -21.08
CA ALA A 38 -36.68 0.75 -22.36
C ALA A 38 -36.52 -0.18 -23.57
N GLY A 39 -36.37 -1.48 -23.34
CA GLY A 39 -36.17 -2.46 -24.39
C GLY A 39 -34.75 -2.48 -24.95
N LEU A 40 -34.38 -3.60 -25.57
CA LEU A 40 -33.00 -3.93 -25.97
C LEU A 40 -32.31 -2.84 -26.82
N LEU A 41 -32.98 -2.29 -27.83
CA LEU A 41 -32.39 -1.29 -28.73
C LEU A 41 -32.05 0.02 -28.00
N SER A 42 -32.94 0.47 -27.12
CA SER A 42 -32.76 1.68 -26.32
C SER A 42 -31.69 1.49 -25.25
N THR A 43 -31.64 0.31 -24.61
CA THR A 43 -30.60 -0.06 -23.65
C THR A 43 -29.22 -0.13 -24.30
N VAL A 44 -29.12 -0.74 -25.48
CA VAL A 44 -27.86 -0.81 -26.24
C VAL A 44 -27.44 0.58 -26.72
N GLY A 45 -28.38 1.39 -27.22
CA GLY A 45 -28.11 2.76 -27.64
C GLY A 45 -27.61 3.64 -26.49
N SER A 46 -28.22 3.55 -25.31
CA SER A 46 -27.79 4.33 -24.15
C SER A 46 -26.42 3.88 -23.62
N LEU A 47 -26.13 2.58 -23.66
CA LEU A 47 -24.81 2.04 -23.32
C LEU A 47 -23.73 2.56 -24.29
N LEU A 48 -23.99 2.56 -25.60
CA LEU A 48 -23.06 3.08 -26.61
C LEU A 48 -22.80 4.58 -26.44
N VAL A 49 -23.85 5.37 -26.19
CA VAL A 49 -23.72 6.82 -25.93
C VAL A 49 -22.94 7.07 -24.64
N GLY A 50 -23.20 6.29 -23.59
CA GLY A 50 -22.46 6.38 -22.32
C GLY A 50 -20.97 6.03 -22.49
N ILE A 51 -20.66 4.90 -23.14
CA ILE A 51 -19.27 4.47 -23.42
C ILE A 51 -18.56 5.50 -24.30
N GLY A 52 -19.22 5.99 -25.36
CA GLY A 52 -18.67 7.02 -26.24
C GLY A 52 -18.36 8.31 -25.48
N GLY A 53 -19.29 8.78 -24.63
CA GLY A 53 -19.09 9.96 -23.79
C GLY A 53 -17.92 9.84 -22.81
N VAL A 54 -17.82 8.68 -22.13
CA VAL A 54 -16.68 8.38 -21.24
C VAL A 54 -15.38 8.32 -22.02
N THR A 55 -15.38 7.70 -23.21
CA THR A 55 -14.17 7.61 -24.06
C THR A 55 -13.68 8.99 -24.47
N VAL A 56 -14.59 9.87 -24.93
CA VAL A 56 -14.27 11.26 -25.26
C VAL A 56 -13.76 12.02 -24.05
N LEU A 57 -14.40 11.85 -22.89
CA LEU A 57 -13.96 12.49 -21.64
C LEU A 57 -12.54 12.05 -21.23
N VAL A 58 -12.26 10.75 -21.25
CA VAL A 58 -10.94 10.19 -20.92
C VAL A 58 -9.89 10.67 -21.91
N ALA A 59 -10.18 10.65 -23.22
CA ALA A 59 -9.27 11.14 -24.24
C ALA A 59 -8.99 12.65 -24.08
N ALA A 60 -10.02 13.45 -23.79
CA ALA A 60 -9.88 14.89 -23.56
C ALA A 60 -9.09 15.20 -22.28
N LEU A 61 -9.31 14.44 -21.20
CA LEU A 61 -8.53 14.56 -19.97
C LEU A 61 -7.07 14.15 -20.19
N TYR A 62 -6.82 13.06 -20.90
CA TYR A 62 -5.47 12.64 -21.28
C TYR A 62 -4.77 13.75 -22.07
N TRP A 63 -5.44 14.31 -23.08
CA TRP A 63 -4.87 15.38 -23.90
C TRP A 63 -4.68 16.68 -23.13
N PHE A 64 -5.57 17.02 -22.19
CA PHE A 64 -5.38 18.14 -21.25
C PHE A 64 -4.14 17.97 -20.39
N LEU A 65 -3.89 16.74 -19.91
CA LEU A 65 -2.73 16.43 -19.09
C LEU A 65 -1.43 16.34 -19.91
N ALA A 66 -1.49 15.88 -21.16
CA ALA A 66 -0.32 15.70 -22.02
C ALA A 66 0.08 16.96 -22.81
N SER A 67 -0.84 17.93 -23.02
CA SER A 67 -0.58 19.11 -23.85
C SER A 67 -0.22 20.37 -23.04
N ARG A 68 0.55 21.27 -23.68
CA ARG A 68 0.88 22.60 -23.17
C ARG A 68 0.21 23.69 -24.04
N GLY A 69 -0.04 24.87 -23.48
CA GLY A 69 -0.59 26.01 -24.24
C GLY A 69 -2.08 25.88 -24.61
N VAL A 70 -2.45 26.33 -25.82
CA VAL A 70 -3.87 26.46 -26.26
C VAL A 70 -4.58 25.10 -26.38
N LEU A 71 -3.87 24.06 -26.81
CA LEU A 71 -4.40 22.69 -26.93
C LEU A 71 -4.91 22.14 -25.59
N ARG A 72 -4.30 22.57 -24.48
CA ARG A 72 -4.74 22.20 -23.12
C ARG A 72 -6.12 22.78 -22.85
N TRP A 73 -6.33 24.05 -23.13
CA TRP A 73 -7.62 24.71 -22.90
C TRP A 73 -8.74 24.16 -23.80
N ILE A 74 -8.44 23.83 -25.06
CA ILE A 74 -9.39 23.15 -25.96
C ILE A 74 -9.81 21.79 -25.37
N SER A 75 -8.83 21.01 -24.90
CA SER A 75 -9.08 19.69 -24.30
C SER A 75 -9.92 19.81 -23.02
N LEU A 76 -9.68 20.84 -22.20
CA LEU A 76 -10.51 21.13 -21.03
C LEU A 76 -11.96 21.47 -21.43
N THR A 77 -12.16 22.28 -22.46
CA THR A 77 -13.50 22.61 -22.97
C THR A 77 -14.22 21.36 -23.45
N ILE A 78 -13.55 20.47 -24.20
CA ILE A 78 -14.12 19.18 -24.63
C ILE A 78 -14.48 18.32 -23.42
N ALA A 79 -13.59 18.24 -22.41
CA ALA A 79 -13.84 17.50 -21.18
C ALA A 79 -15.05 18.04 -20.39
N MET A 80 -15.27 19.35 -20.39
CA MET A 80 -16.44 19.96 -19.74
C MET A 80 -17.74 19.80 -20.56
N LEU A 81 -17.67 19.88 -21.89
CA LEU A 81 -18.85 19.80 -22.75
C LEU A 81 -19.35 18.36 -22.95
N SER A 82 -18.46 17.37 -23.01
CA SER A 82 -18.81 15.96 -23.18
C SER A 82 -19.91 15.46 -22.23
N PRO A 83 -19.79 15.62 -20.88
CA PRO A 83 -20.83 15.16 -19.96
C PRO A 83 -22.16 15.91 -20.13
N ILE A 84 -22.11 17.20 -20.51
CA ILE A 84 -23.32 18.00 -20.76
C ILE A 84 -24.05 17.46 -21.99
N VAL A 85 -23.33 17.15 -23.08
CA VAL A 85 -23.91 16.59 -24.30
C VAL A 85 -24.55 15.22 -24.03
N VAL A 86 -23.85 14.34 -23.32
CA VAL A 86 -24.37 13.02 -22.92
C VAL A 86 -25.64 13.16 -22.08
N LEU A 87 -25.64 14.08 -21.10
CA LEU A 87 -26.80 14.36 -20.26
C LEU A 87 -28.00 14.83 -21.08
N VAL A 88 -27.80 15.76 -22.02
CA VAL A 88 -28.86 16.26 -22.90
C VAL A 88 -29.42 15.14 -23.79
N LEU A 89 -28.56 14.25 -24.33
CA LEU A 89 -29.00 13.10 -25.12
C LEU A 89 -29.88 12.15 -24.29
N PHE A 90 -29.51 11.85 -23.04
CA PHE A 90 -30.33 11.01 -22.16
C PHE A 90 -31.65 11.66 -21.74
N ILE A 91 -31.67 12.98 -21.53
CA ILE A 91 -32.92 13.72 -21.26
C ILE A 91 -33.85 13.64 -22.47
N ARG A 92 -33.34 13.88 -23.69
CA ARG A 92 -34.15 13.82 -24.91
C ARG A 92 -34.66 12.42 -25.24
N ALA A 93 -33.91 11.39 -24.87
CA ALA A 93 -34.32 10.01 -25.07
C ALA A 93 -35.28 9.51 -23.97
N HIS A 94 -35.58 10.30 -22.94
CA HIS A 94 -36.34 9.88 -21.75
C HIS A 94 -35.71 8.70 -20.97
N LEU A 95 -34.42 8.42 -21.18
CA LEU A 95 -33.69 7.30 -20.57
C LEU A 95 -32.97 7.68 -19.27
N LEU A 96 -33.01 8.96 -18.86
CA LEU A 96 -32.23 9.46 -17.73
C LEU A 96 -32.50 8.69 -16.43
N ALA A 97 -33.77 8.41 -16.11
CA ALA A 97 -34.14 7.71 -14.89
C ALA A 97 -33.58 6.28 -14.84
N GLU A 98 -33.57 5.60 -15.98
CA GLU A 98 -33.09 4.22 -16.09
C GLU A 98 -31.57 4.14 -15.98
N VAL A 99 -30.86 5.06 -16.65
CA VAL A 99 -29.41 5.17 -16.56
C VAL A 99 -28.99 5.48 -15.12
N VAL A 100 -29.67 6.42 -14.46
CA VAL A 100 -29.41 6.76 -13.06
C VAL A 100 -29.69 5.55 -12.15
N ALA A 101 -30.81 4.84 -12.32
CA ALA A 101 -31.13 3.65 -11.54
C ALA A 101 -30.08 2.54 -11.72
N SER A 102 -29.66 2.28 -12.96
CA SER A 102 -28.61 1.31 -13.28
C SER A 102 -27.27 1.67 -12.64
N ILE A 103 -26.87 2.96 -12.71
CA ILE A 103 -25.66 3.47 -12.05
C ILE A 103 -25.74 3.29 -10.53
N VAL A 104 -26.86 3.65 -9.90
CA VAL A 104 -27.03 3.49 -8.44
C VAL A 104 -26.91 2.02 -8.04
N LEU A 105 -27.57 1.10 -8.77
CA LEU A 105 -27.49 -0.34 -8.51
C LEU A 105 -26.07 -0.88 -8.70
N ALA A 106 -25.36 -0.44 -9.74
CA ALA A 106 -23.96 -0.79 -9.98
C ALA A 106 -23.05 -0.26 -8.86
N LEU A 107 -23.24 0.99 -8.42
CA LEU A 107 -22.48 1.58 -7.31
C LEU A 107 -22.71 0.85 -5.99
N LEU A 108 -23.94 0.40 -5.71
CA LEU A 108 -24.28 -0.41 -4.53
C LEU A 108 -23.69 -1.82 -4.57
N THR A 109 -23.35 -2.34 -5.75
CA THR A 109 -22.65 -3.62 -5.92
C THR A 109 -21.23 -3.56 -5.35
N VAL A 110 -20.55 -2.42 -5.48
CA VAL A 110 -19.14 -2.24 -5.04
C VAL A 110 -18.92 -2.46 -3.54
N PRO A 111 -19.67 -1.82 -2.60
CA PRO A 111 -19.49 -2.07 -1.17
C PRO A 111 -19.88 -3.50 -0.78
N CYS A 112 -20.91 -4.08 -1.41
CA CYS A 112 -21.32 -5.47 -1.17
C CYS A 112 -20.23 -6.46 -1.61
N ALA A 113 -19.66 -6.27 -2.81
CA ALA A 113 -18.56 -7.07 -3.32
C ALA A 113 -17.30 -6.90 -2.45
N ARG A 114 -16.97 -5.67 -2.03
CA ARG A 114 -15.88 -5.42 -1.09
C ARG A 114 -16.09 -6.11 0.25
N ALA A 115 -17.29 -6.07 0.80
CA ALA A 115 -17.63 -6.76 2.05
C ALA A 115 -17.52 -8.30 1.90
N ALA A 116 -17.90 -8.85 0.74
CA ALA A 116 -17.74 -10.27 0.44
C ALA A 116 -16.26 -10.69 0.28
N LEU A 117 -15.41 -9.79 -0.23
CA LEU A 117 -13.98 -10.04 -0.48
C LEU A 117 -13.06 -9.72 0.71
N ARG A 118 -13.52 -8.93 1.68
CA ARG A 118 -12.81 -8.67 2.95
C ARG A 118 -12.65 -9.99 3.71
N GLY A 119 -11.49 -10.63 3.52
CA GLY A 119 -11.13 -11.89 4.16
C GLY A 119 -10.40 -12.90 3.28
N ARG A 120 -10.21 -12.66 1.96
CA ARG A 120 -9.42 -13.58 1.10
C ARG A 120 -7.90 -13.38 1.15
N ILE A 121 -7.41 -12.24 1.63
CA ILE A 121 -5.97 -11.91 1.60
C ILE A 121 -5.22 -12.52 2.81
N SER A 122 -5.92 -13.09 3.80
CA SER A 122 -5.30 -13.68 5.00
C SER A 122 -5.01 -15.18 4.93
N ASP A 123 -5.30 -15.88 3.81
CA ASP A 123 -5.14 -17.34 3.74
C ASP A 123 -3.75 -17.82 3.32
N THR A 124 -2.84 -16.94 2.89
CA THR A 124 -1.40 -17.19 3.07
C THR A 124 -1.04 -16.74 4.48
N ALA A 125 -1.54 -17.46 5.48
CA ALA A 125 -1.11 -17.27 6.85
C ALA A 125 0.40 -17.54 6.88
N VAL A 126 1.20 -16.46 6.99
CA VAL A 126 2.62 -16.58 7.26
C VAL A 126 2.71 -17.42 8.53
N ARG A 127 3.44 -18.54 8.46
CA ARG A 127 3.45 -19.52 9.54
C ARG A 127 4.17 -18.92 10.73
N GLU A 128 3.41 -18.46 11.71
CA GLU A 128 3.91 -18.04 13.01
C GLU A 128 4.45 -19.25 13.77
N VAL A 129 5.66 -19.11 14.31
CA VAL A 129 6.26 -20.10 15.22
C VAL A 129 6.56 -19.38 16.53
N PRO A 130 6.32 -20.00 17.71
CA PRO A 130 6.71 -19.41 18.97
C PRO A 130 8.19 -19.05 18.99
N ALA A 131 8.52 -17.81 19.37
CA ALA A 131 9.91 -17.37 19.43
C ALA A 131 10.63 -18.07 20.59
N PRO A 132 11.91 -18.45 20.42
CA PRO A 132 12.73 -18.88 21.54
C PRO A 132 12.92 -17.73 22.55
N PRO A 133 13.13 -18.01 23.84
CA PRO A 133 13.41 -16.97 24.83
C PRO A 133 14.68 -16.19 24.49
N VAL A 134 14.56 -14.86 24.49
CA VAL A 134 15.65 -13.92 24.21
C VAL A 134 16.36 -13.57 25.53
N ARG A 135 17.70 -13.61 25.54
CA ARG A 135 18.53 -13.38 26.73
C ARG A 135 19.33 -12.09 26.67
N HIS A 136 19.78 -11.70 25.47
CA HIS A 136 20.59 -10.51 25.23
C HIS A 136 20.01 -9.69 24.04
N PRO A 137 18.77 -9.16 24.16
CA PRO A 137 18.21 -8.34 23.10
C PRO A 137 18.92 -6.98 23.05
N VAL A 138 19.30 -6.55 21.85
CA VAL A 138 19.84 -5.19 21.63
C VAL A 138 18.91 -4.41 20.71
N LEU A 139 18.43 -3.26 21.17
CA LEU A 139 17.52 -2.39 20.42
C LEU A 139 18.21 -1.07 20.03
N ILE A 140 18.28 -0.82 18.73
CA ILE A 140 18.83 0.41 18.16
C ILE A 140 17.70 1.41 17.92
N MET A 141 17.67 2.52 18.64
CA MET A 141 16.57 3.48 18.58
C MET A 141 17.04 4.83 18.04
N ASN A 142 16.28 5.41 17.11
CA ASN A 142 16.47 6.78 16.65
C ASN A 142 15.48 7.73 17.36
N PRO A 143 15.93 8.55 18.33
CA PRO A 143 15.06 9.44 19.08
C PRO A 143 14.34 10.47 18.22
N HIS A 144 14.92 10.86 17.09
CA HIS A 144 14.38 11.89 16.19
C HIS A 144 13.40 11.34 15.14
N SER A 145 13.26 10.00 15.03
CA SER A 145 12.34 9.39 14.09
C SER A 145 10.87 9.51 14.52
N GLY A 146 9.97 9.56 13.52
CA GLY A 146 8.52 9.46 13.72
C GLY A 146 7.90 10.52 14.63
N GLY A 147 8.54 11.69 14.76
CA GLY A 147 8.06 12.77 15.62
C GLY A 147 8.41 12.58 17.11
N GLY A 148 9.55 11.95 17.41
CA GLY A 148 10.01 11.80 18.79
C GLY A 148 9.37 10.65 19.56
N LYS A 149 8.83 9.65 18.85
CA LYS A 149 8.05 8.55 19.45
C LYS A 149 8.84 7.76 20.50
N VAL A 150 10.15 7.61 20.31
CA VAL A 150 11.03 6.94 21.29
C VAL A 150 10.91 7.59 22.66
N ALA A 151 11.02 8.93 22.73
CA ALA A 151 10.87 9.67 23.97
C ALA A 151 9.41 9.75 24.43
N LYS A 152 8.47 10.04 23.51
CA LYS A 152 7.04 10.21 23.83
C LYS A 152 6.41 8.98 24.48
N PHE A 153 6.82 7.79 24.04
CA PHE A 153 6.32 6.51 24.56
C PHE A 153 7.25 5.85 25.57
N ASP A 154 8.35 6.53 25.91
CA ASP A 154 9.35 6.08 26.88
C ASP A 154 9.90 4.67 26.53
N LEU A 155 10.19 4.47 25.24
CA LEU A 155 10.52 3.16 24.68
C LEU A 155 11.84 2.63 25.24
N ARG A 156 12.80 3.52 25.52
CA ARG A 156 14.09 3.14 26.08
C ARG A 156 13.92 2.49 27.46
N ARG A 157 13.32 3.19 28.42
CA ARG A 157 13.14 2.65 29.77
C ARG A 157 12.33 1.36 29.75
N LYS A 158 11.22 1.34 28.98
CA LYS A 158 10.38 0.13 28.86
C LYS A 158 11.14 -1.06 28.30
N ALA A 159 12.02 -0.85 27.32
CA ALA A 159 12.84 -1.93 26.78
C ALA A 159 13.91 -2.41 27.77
N GLU A 160 14.58 -1.48 28.46
CA GLU A 160 15.56 -1.80 29.51
C GLU A 160 14.92 -2.59 30.67
N GLU A 161 13.68 -2.26 31.07
CA GLU A 161 12.90 -3.02 32.05
C GLU A 161 12.53 -4.44 31.60
N LEU A 162 12.56 -4.69 30.30
CA LEU A 162 12.36 -6.01 29.69
C LEU A 162 13.68 -6.77 29.49
N GLY A 163 14.81 -6.21 29.95
CA GLY A 163 16.13 -6.81 29.85
C GLY A 163 16.86 -6.54 28.53
N ALA A 164 16.36 -5.63 27.70
CA ALA A 164 17.05 -5.24 26.48
C ALA A 164 18.11 -4.16 26.73
N GLU A 165 19.26 -4.29 26.06
CA GLU A 165 20.20 -3.19 25.92
C GLU A 165 19.69 -2.22 24.85
N VAL A 166 19.73 -0.92 25.14
CA VAL A 166 19.24 0.10 24.21
C VAL A 166 20.37 1.01 23.75
N VAL A 167 20.60 1.04 22.44
CA VAL A 167 21.57 1.93 21.79
C VAL A 167 20.81 3.07 21.11
N LEU A 168 20.99 4.29 21.63
CA LEU A 168 20.40 5.48 21.01
C LEU A 168 21.28 6.01 19.88
N LEU A 169 20.68 6.28 18.72
CA LEU A 169 21.31 6.96 17.60
C LEU A 169 21.34 8.47 17.87
N GLU A 170 22.20 8.89 18.79
CA GLU A 170 22.43 10.27 19.21
C GLU A 170 23.87 10.71 18.91
N GLY A 171 24.08 12.02 18.73
CA GLY A 171 25.39 12.62 18.58
C GLY A 171 25.58 13.46 17.31
N PRO A 172 26.63 14.29 17.25
CA PRO A 172 26.94 15.10 16.07
C PRO A 172 27.51 14.22 14.96
N GLY A 173 26.77 14.08 13.84
CA GLY A 173 27.23 13.40 12.64
C GLY A 173 26.30 12.31 12.14
N THR A 174 26.73 11.61 11.08
CA THR A 174 26.01 10.44 10.57
C THR A 174 26.47 9.22 11.35
N VAL A 175 25.59 8.67 12.18
CA VAL A 175 25.87 7.44 12.93
C VAL A 175 25.80 6.24 11.98
N ASP A 176 26.85 5.40 11.97
CA ASP A 176 26.84 4.17 11.19
C ASP A 176 26.06 3.08 11.93
N VAL A 177 24.78 2.98 11.60
CA VAL A 177 23.84 2.01 12.15
C VAL A 177 24.30 0.57 11.89
N THR A 178 24.94 0.32 10.76
CA THR A 178 25.38 -1.03 10.38
C THR A 178 26.49 -1.50 11.31
N ASN A 179 27.47 -0.64 11.58
CA ASN A 179 28.56 -0.97 12.52
C ASN A 179 28.06 -1.14 13.95
N LEU A 180 27.09 -0.32 14.40
CA LEU A 180 26.47 -0.51 15.72
C LEU A 180 25.78 -1.87 15.82
N ALA A 181 25.01 -2.26 14.81
CA ALA A 181 24.37 -3.57 14.78
C ALA A 181 25.42 -4.70 14.77
N ARG A 182 26.51 -4.58 14.00
CA ARG A 182 27.59 -5.58 14.00
C ARG A 182 28.29 -5.71 15.35
N HIS A 183 28.61 -4.60 16.00
CA HIS A 183 29.18 -4.63 17.35
C HIS A 183 28.24 -5.27 18.37
N ALA A 184 26.92 -5.04 18.26
CA ALA A 184 25.94 -5.71 19.12
C ALA A 184 25.98 -7.23 18.94
N VAL A 185 26.07 -7.71 17.69
CA VAL A 185 26.25 -9.16 17.41
C VAL A 185 27.56 -9.69 17.98
N GLU A 186 28.67 -8.98 17.78
CA GLU A 186 29.98 -9.36 18.32
C GLU A 186 29.99 -9.40 19.85
N ALA A 187 29.20 -8.54 20.50
CA ALA A 187 29.00 -8.52 21.95
C ALA A 187 28.05 -9.64 22.46
N GLY A 188 27.48 -10.45 21.57
CA GLY A 188 26.65 -11.60 21.93
C GLY A 188 25.14 -11.37 21.89
N ALA A 189 24.67 -10.35 21.15
CA ALA A 189 23.23 -10.15 20.95
C ALA A 189 22.57 -11.38 20.32
N ASP A 190 21.47 -11.86 20.90
CA ASP A 190 20.66 -12.96 20.37
C ASP A 190 19.35 -12.48 19.71
N LEU A 191 19.11 -11.18 19.71
CA LEU A 191 18.07 -10.49 18.95
C LEU A 191 18.53 -9.06 18.64
N LEU A 192 18.29 -8.61 17.41
CA LEU A 192 18.45 -7.21 17.04
C LEU A 192 17.09 -6.57 16.83
N GLY A 193 16.82 -5.46 17.50
CA GLY A 193 15.62 -4.67 17.27
C GLY A 193 15.90 -3.23 16.91
N VAL A 194 14.90 -2.56 16.34
CA VAL A 194 15.07 -1.19 15.85
C VAL A 194 13.81 -0.34 15.98
N ALA A 195 13.99 0.88 16.49
CA ALA A 195 12.98 1.94 16.50
C ALA A 195 13.43 3.08 15.59
N GLY A 196 13.11 3.01 14.30
CA GLY A 196 13.55 3.98 13.30
C GLY A 196 12.70 3.94 12.03
N GLY A 197 13.03 4.77 11.04
CA GLY A 197 12.41 4.72 9.72
C GLY A 197 12.84 3.49 8.90
N ASP A 198 12.17 3.24 7.77
CA ASP A 198 12.35 2.03 6.95
C ASP A 198 13.83 1.82 6.49
N GLY A 199 14.57 2.91 6.25
CA GLY A 199 16.00 2.82 5.90
C GLY A 199 16.86 2.29 7.05
N THR A 200 16.63 2.76 8.28
CA THR A 200 17.31 2.24 9.48
C THR A 200 16.90 0.80 9.73
N GLN A 201 15.60 0.48 9.55
CA GLN A 201 15.08 -0.88 9.69
C GLN A 201 15.77 -1.85 8.73
N ALA A 202 15.93 -1.48 7.46
CA ALA A 202 16.59 -2.32 6.47
C ALA A 202 18.06 -2.61 6.79
N LEU A 203 18.81 -1.63 7.29
CA LEU A 203 20.21 -1.82 7.67
C LEU A 203 20.35 -2.82 8.83
N VAL A 204 19.55 -2.66 9.89
CA VAL A 204 19.57 -3.57 11.04
C VAL A 204 19.08 -4.97 10.65
N ALA A 205 18.02 -5.06 9.83
CA ALA A 205 17.52 -6.33 9.29
C ALA A 205 18.59 -7.06 8.46
N GLY A 206 19.38 -6.33 7.67
CA GLY A 206 20.49 -6.88 6.90
C GLY A 206 21.56 -7.53 7.77
N VAL A 207 21.93 -6.89 8.88
CA VAL A 207 22.90 -7.46 9.83
C VAL A 207 22.31 -8.65 10.59
N ALA A 208 21.04 -8.56 11.01
CA ALA A 208 20.34 -9.67 11.67
C ALA A 208 20.30 -10.92 10.77
N ALA A 209 19.91 -10.75 9.51
CA ALA A 209 19.84 -11.83 8.53
C ALA A 209 21.22 -12.45 8.24
N GLU A 210 22.29 -11.64 8.14
CA GLU A 210 23.66 -12.13 7.94
C GLU A 210 24.16 -13.01 9.09
N ASN A 211 23.61 -12.84 10.30
CA ASN A 211 24.01 -13.56 11.51
C ASN A 211 22.94 -14.55 12.00
N ASN A 212 21.89 -14.80 11.21
CA ASN A 212 20.77 -15.67 11.55
C ASN A 212 20.13 -15.34 12.92
N LEU A 213 19.96 -14.04 13.20
CA LEU A 213 19.33 -13.55 14.41
C LEU A 213 17.89 -13.11 14.13
N PRO A 214 16.96 -13.32 15.09
CA PRO A 214 15.65 -12.69 15.07
C PRO A 214 15.75 -11.17 14.99
N PHE A 215 14.81 -10.58 14.25
CA PHE A 215 14.74 -9.14 14.02
C PHE A 215 13.42 -8.57 14.55
N LEU A 216 13.51 -7.60 15.47
CA LEU A 216 12.34 -6.93 16.06
C LEU A 216 12.15 -5.51 15.50
N VAL A 217 10.97 -5.22 14.98
CA VAL A 217 10.62 -3.88 14.49
C VAL A 217 9.75 -3.15 15.50
N ILE A 218 10.08 -1.89 15.77
CA ILE A 218 9.25 -0.99 16.57
C ILE A 218 8.69 0.12 15.67
N SER A 219 7.37 0.31 15.70
CA SER A 219 6.60 1.23 14.85
C SER A 219 6.79 2.74 15.19
N ALA A 220 8.05 3.14 15.43
CA ALA A 220 8.46 4.48 15.84
C ALA A 220 9.00 5.36 14.69
N GLY A 221 9.11 4.86 13.47
CA GLY A 221 9.51 5.67 12.30
C GLY A 221 8.40 6.54 11.70
N THR A 222 8.77 7.35 10.70
CA THR A 222 7.86 8.31 10.06
C THR A 222 6.85 7.65 9.12
N ARG A 223 7.33 6.77 8.23
CA ARG A 223 6.50 6.09 7.23
C ARG A 223 6.08 4.69 7.69
N ASN A 224 7.03 3.90 8.23
CA ASN A 224 6.80 2.58 8.84
C ASN A 224 6.03 1.64 7.93
N HIS A 225 6.41 1.56 6.66
CA HIS A 225 5.69 0.68 5.75
C HIS A 225 5.90 -0.78 6.16
N PHE A 226 7.14 -1.18 6.45
CA PHE A 226 7.44 -2.54 6.85
C PHE A 226 6.71 -2.96 8.14
N ALA A 227 6.74 -2.10 9.16
CA ALA A 227 6.00 -2.33 10.40
C ALA A 227 4.47 -2.44 10.18
N MET A 228 3.93 -1.73 9.18
CA MET A 228 2.50 -1.81 8.84
C MET A 228 2.13 -3.08 8.10
N ASP A 229 3.01 -3.55 7.24
CA ASP A 229 2.82 -4.82 6.52
C ASP A 229 2.85 -6.00 7.50
N LEU A 230 3.59 -5.88 8.60
CA LEU A 230 3.56 -6.80 9.75
C LEU A 230 2.34 -6.62 10.69
N GLY A 231 1.46 -5.65 10.41
CA GLY A 231 0.26 -5.40 11.23
C GLY A 231 0.53 -4.73 12.58
N LEU A 232 1.70 -4.13 12.79
CA LEU A 232 2.07 -3.52 14.07
C LEU A 232 1.30 -2.21 14.34
N ASP A 233 0.94 -2.01 15.61
CA ASP A 233 0.20 -0.84 16.06
C ASP A 233 1.08 0.43 15.98
N ARG A 234 0.69 1.39 15.14
CA ARG A 234 1.37 2.70 15.03
C ARG A 234 0.98 3.69 16.11
N THR A 235 -0.17 3.50 16.73
CA THR A 235 -0.73 4.40 17.73
C THR A 235 -0.04 4.23 19.07
N ASP A 236 0.34 3.00 19.39
CA ASP A 236 1.17 2.66 20.54
C ASP A 236 2.35 1.76 20.16
N PRO A 237 3.50 2.35 19.78
CA PRO A 237 4.72 1.60 19.47
C PRO A 237 5.27 0.79 20.65
N SER A 238 4.88 1.10 21.89
CA SER A 238 5.41 0.37 23.04
C SER A 238 4.91 -1.08 23.12
N ARG A 239 3.77 -1.38 22.48
CA ARG A 239 3.26 -2.76 22.34
C ARG A 239 4.16 -3.65 21.49
N CYS A 240 5.02 -3.07 20.64
CA CYS A 240 6.01 -3.86 19.89
C CYS A 240 7.03 -4.53 20.84
N LEU A 241 7.24 -3.97 22.04
CA LEU A 241 8.17 -4.53 23.02
C LEU A 241 7.64 -5.79 23.70
N ASP A 242 6.33 -6.06 23.63
CA ASP A 242 5.71 -7.28 24.18
C ASP A 242 6.34 -8.54 23.56
N ALA A 243 6.81 -8.45 22.32
CA ALA A 243 7.53 -9.51 21.62
C ALA A 243 8.82 -9.99 22.34
N LEU A 244 9.39 -9.18 23.23
CA LEU A 244 10.54 -9.60 24.05
C LEU A 244 10.14 -10.61 25.15
N ARG A 245 8.85 -10.74 25.47
CA ARG A 245 8.35 -11.67 26.50
C ARG A 245 7.82 -12.97 25.90
N ASP A 246 6.90 -12.85 24.94
CA ASP A 246 6.13 -13.97 24.37
C ASP A 246 5.91 -13.79 22.86
N GLY A 247 6.93 -13.28 22.18
CA GLY A 247 6.90 -13.05 20.73
C GLY A 247 6.69 -14.32 19.90
N VAL A 248 6.26 -14.09 18.66
CA VAL A 248 6.24 -15.10 17.59
C VAL A 248 7.18 -14.66 16.49
N GLU A 249 7.79 -15.63 15.82
CA GLU A 249 8.63 -15.42 14.65
C GLU A 249 7.85 -15.64 13.36
N LEU A 250 8.13 -14.77 12.40
CA LEU A 250 7.61 -14.79 11.04
C LEU A 250 8.81 -14.81 10.10
N ALA A 251 8.84 -15.75 9.15
CA ALA A 251 9.84 -15.75 8.10
C ALA A 251 9.46 -14.67 7.06
N VAL A 252 10.36 -13.72 6.84
CA VAL A 252 10.17 -12.62 5.89
C VAL A 252 11.37 -12.53 4.96
N ASP A 253 11.11 -12.38 3.67
CA ASP A 253 12.16 -12.21 2.67
C ASP A 253 12.83 -10.84 2.81
N LEU A 254 14.17 -10.82 2.66
CA LEU A 254 14.95 -9.59 2.65
C LEU A 254 15.58 -9.39 1.26
N GLY A 255 15.22 -8.29 0.60
CA GLY A 255 15.76 -7.94 -0.70
C GLY A 255 17.12 -7.23 -0.61
N ARG A 256 17.94 -7.35 -1.66
CA ARG A 256 19.22 -6.61 -1.79
C ARG A 256 19.41 -6.01 -3.18
N ILE A 257 19.90 -4.77 -3.23
CA ILE A 257 20.28 -4.07 -4.47
C ILE A 257 21.70 -3.53 -4.31
N ASN A 258 22.62 -3.96 -5.17
CA ASN A 258 24.04 -3.59 -5.10
C ASN A 258 24.62 -3.79 -3.67
N GLY A 259 24.28 -4.92 -3.05
CA GLY A 259 24.68 -5.26 -1.68
C GLY A 259 23.90 -4.57 -0.56
N ARG A 260 23.05 -3.58 -0.86
CA ARG A 260 22.28 -2.83 0.15
C ARG A 260 20.93 -3.51 0.43
N PRO A 261 20.59 -3.78 1.70
CA PRO A 261 19.33 -4.41 2.06
C PRO A 261 18.13 -3.45 1.90
N PHE A 262 16.96 -4.01 1.59
CA PHE A 262 15.65 -3.34 1.65
C PHE A 262 14.58 -4.30 2.15
N VAL A 263 13.58 -3.78 2.87
CA VAL A 263 12.55 -4.58 3.58
C VAL A 263 11.13 -4.41 3.02
N ASN A 264 10.93 -3.57 2.00
CA ASN A 264 9.60 -3.34 1.43
C ASN A 264 9.64 -3.25 -0.08
N ASN A 265 10.20 -2.17 -0.63
CA ASN A 265 10.19 -1.99 -2.06
C ASN A 265 11.43 -1.26 -2.57
N ALA A 266 11.70 -1.49 -3.85
CA ALA A 266 12.64 -0.72 -4.64
C ALA A 266 11.92 -0.17 -5.86
N SER A 267 11.80 1.15 -5.92
CA SER A 267 11.19 1.83 -7.05
C SER A 267 12.24 2.44 -7.95
N PHE A 268 12.01 2.34 -9.25
CA PHE A 268 12.87 2.88 -10.30
C PHE A 268 12.08 3.85 -11.19
N GLY A 269 12.78 4.56 -12.08
CA GLY A 269 12.14 5.48 -13.01
C GLY A 269 11.51 6.69 -12.32
N VAL A 270 10.44 7.21 -12.91
CA VAL A 270 9.97 8.56 -12.63
C VAL A 270 9.38 8.73 -11.23
N TYR A 271 8.84 7.66 -10.65
CA TYR A 271 8.41 7.70 -9.24
C TYR A 271 9.58 7.99 -8.28
N ALA A 272 10.78 7.47 -8.56
CA ALA A 272 11.97 7.75 -7.76
C ALA A 272 12.44 9.20 -7.93
N GLU A 273 12.30 9.79 -9.12
CA GLU A 273 12.61 11.20 -9.38
C GLU A 273 11.64 12.14 -8.65
N VAL A 274 10.33 11.83 -8.70
CA VAL A 274 9.28 12.59 -7.99
C VAL A 274 9.52 12.56 -6.48
N VAL A 275 9.82 11.40 -5.89
CA VAL A 275 10.02 11.25 -4.44
C VAL A 275 11.35 11.87 -3.96
N ARG A 276 12.36 11.99 -4.83
CA ARG A 276 13.65 12.66 -4.53
C ARG A 276 13.59 14.18 -4.68
N SER A 277 12.59 14.73 -5.37
CA SER A 277 12.45 16.17 -5.55
C SER A 277 12.24 16.88 -4.20
N PRO A 278 13.06 17.88 -3.85
CA PRO A 278 12.84 18.71 -2.67
C PRO A 278 11.45 19.35 -2.64
N ALA A 279 10.89 19.70 -3.81
CA ALA A 279 9.57 20.30 -3.96
C ALA A 279 8.40 19.35 -3.61
N TYR A 280 8.63 18.03 -3.63
CA TYR A 280 7.61 17.05 -3.22
C TYR A 280 7.28 17.13 -1.72
N ARG A 281 8.19 17.67 -0.90
CA ARG A 281 7.94 17.88 0.54
C ARG A 281 6.98 19.03 0.81
N ASP A 282 6.97 20.05 -0.05
CA ASP A 282 6.25 21.31 0.16
C ASP A 282 4.94 21.38 -0.64
N ASP A 283 4.90 20.85 -1.87
CA ASP A 283 3.68 20.78 -2.69
C ASP A 283 3.60 19.47 -3.50
N LYS A 284 2.99 18.45 -2.86
CA LYS A 284 2.79 17.12 -3.44
C LYS A 284 1.95 17.13 -4.71
N ALA A 285 0.89 17.94 -4.74
CA ALA A 285 -0.08 17.91 -5.83
C ALA A 285 0.45 18.68 -7.05
N GLY A 286 1.03 19.86 -6.85
CA GLY A 286 1.61 20.67 -7.93
C GLY A 286 2.80 20.00 -8.60
N THR A 287 3.67 19.35 -7.81
CA THR A 287 4.84 18.62 -8.36
C THR A 287 4.40 17.45 -9.24
N VAL A 288 3.41 16.66 -8.80
CA VAL A 288 2.88 15.53 -9.58
C VAL A 288 2.19 16.02 -10.85
N LEU A 289 1.36 17.08 -10.77
CA LEU A 289 0.69 17.67 -11.92
C LEU A 289 1.65 18.31 -12.93
N GLY A 290 2.76 18.89 -12.47
CA GLY A 290 3.78 19.49 -13.31
C GLY A 290 4.62 18.47 -14.08
N MET A 291 4.91 17.31 -13.48
CA MET A 291 5.69 16.23 -14.10
C MET A 291 4.82 15.26 -14.94
N LEU A 292 3.50 15.27 -14.75
CA LEU A 292 2.55 14.39 -15.44
C LEU A 292 2.65 14.39 -16.98
N PRO A 293 2.86 15.52 -17.68
CA PRO A 293 2.97 15.52 -19.13
C PRO A 293 4.20 14.74 -19.62
N ASP A 294 5.34 14.93 -18.97
CA ASP A 294 6.62 14.32 -19.37
C ASP A 294 6.64 12.81 -19.02
N LEU A 295 5.94 12.46 -17.92
CA LEU A 295 5.57 11.09 -17.53
C LEU A 295 4.73 10.37 -18.59
N LEU A 296 3.63 11.00 -19.03
CA LEU A 296 2.67 10.42 -19.99
C LEU A 296 3.22 10.35 -21.41
N ALA A 297 4.14 11.25 -21.77
CA ALA A 297 4.85 11.24 -23.04
C ALA A 297 5.97 10.18 -23.12
N GLY A 298 6.24 9.45 -22.01
CA GLY A 298 7.32 8.46 -21.95
C GLY A 298 8.73 9.06 -22.08
N GLN A 299 8.87 10.37 -21.85
CA GLN A 299 10.12 11.11 -21.99
C GLN A 299 10.87 11.30 -20.67
N ALA A 300 10.27 10.93 -19.54
CA ALA A 300 10.92 10.95 -18.24
C ALA A 300 11.37 9.54 -17.83
N GLY A 301 12.64 9.43 -17.43
CA GLY A 301 13.23 8.23 -16.81
C GLY A 301 14.19 7.44 -17.70
N ALA A 302 15.26 6.92 -17.09
CA ALA A 302 16.16 5.97 -17.74
C ALA A 302 15.39 4.70 -18.15
N SER A 303 15.58 4.24 -19.40
CA SER A 303 15.06 2.94 -19.82
C SER A 303 15.78 1.84 -19.04
N LEU A 304 15.00 1.00 -18.36
CA LEU A 304 15.50 -0.12 -17.57
C LEU A 304 15.16 -1.42 -18.27
N VAL A 305 16.07 -2.37 -18.22
CA VAL A 305 15.80 -3.76 -18.60
C VAL A 305 16.06 -4.59 -17.33
N ALA A 306 15.05 -5.33 -16.89
CA ALA A 306 15.19 -6.29 -15.81
C ALA A 306 15.16 -7.70 -16.39
N GLU A 307 16.08 -8.54 -15.95
CA GLU A 307 16.06 -9.97 -16.20
C GLU A 307 15.65 -10.66 -14.90
N ILE A 308 14.52 -11.39 -14.93
CA ILE A 308 13.93 -12.07 -13.79
C ILE A 308 13.91 -13.57 -14.14
N GLY A 309 14.95 -14.29 -13.72
CA GLY A 309 15.20 -15.64 -14.22
C GLY A 309 15.35 -15.60 -15.75
N ASP A 310 14.51 -16.35 -16.46
CA ASP A 310 14.52 -16.41 -17.92
C ASP A 310 13.65 -15.32 -18.60
N VAL A 311 13.03 -14.43 -17.82
CA VAL A 311 12.10 -13.40 -18.34
C VAL A 311 12.78 -12.05 -18.40
N THR A 312 12.88 -11.47 -19.60
CA THR A 312 13.31 -10.09 -19.78
C THR A 312 12.12 -9.13 -19.78
N VAL A 313 12.06 -8.23 -18.79
CA VAL A 313 11.06 -7.16 -18.66
C VAL A 313 11.69 -5.82 -19.04
N ARG A 314 11.07 -5.11 -19.98
CA ARG A 314 11.51 -3.77 -20.38
C ARG A 314 10.69 -2.70 -19.66
N ASN A 315 11.39 -1.67 -19.18
CA ASN A 315 10.90 -0.52 -18.42
C ASN A 315 10.09 -0.86 -17.15
N PRO A 316 10.58 -1.74 -16.26
CA PRO A 316 9.93 -1.98 -14.98
C PRO A 316 9.93 -0.71 -14.13
N GLN A 317 8.79 -0.42 -13.50
CA GLN A 317 8.61 0.79 -12.68
C GLN A 317 8.90 0.52 -11.19
N GLN A 318 8.61 -0.68 -10.69
CA GLN A 318 8.84 -1.07 -9.28
C GLN A 318 9.12 -2.56 -9.17
N CYS A 319 9.90 -2.93 -8.16
CA CYS A 319 10.06 -4.30 -7.68
C CYS A 319 9.61 -4.35 -6.21
N TRP A 320 8.87 -5.40 -5.88
CA TRP A 320 8.43 -5.76 -4.54
C TRP A 320 9.36 -6.85 -4.02
#